data_AF-A0A7Y4WUX1-F1
#
_entry.id   AF-A0A7Y4WUX1-F1
#
_cell.length_a   1.000
_cell.length_b   1.000
_cell.length_c   1.000
_cell.angle_alpha   90.00
_cell.angle_beta   90.00
_cell.angle_gamma   90.00
#
_symmetry.space_group_name_H-M   'P 1'
#
loop_
_entity.id
_entity.type
_entity.pdbx_description
1 polymer ?
#
loop_
_entity_poly.entity_id
_entity_poly.type
_entity_poly.pdbx_seq_one_letter_code
_entity_poly.pdbx_strand_id
1 'polypeptide(L)'
;MTIPVRFLTRIVVVACLACVCLLAQATLSAQGFKWWMDEEFIRELGLTQEQTDSLEEVFQAALPSLRLQMRALDHAEDRFERLVADADDEAVMDHVAVLESARAELNKTRTIMLLRMRKVLTAEQRLSMTALQQKRDRERVRRGRP
;
A
#
# COMPACT_ATOMS: atom_id res chain seq x y z
N MET A 1 -35.98 19.28 -15.34
CA MET A 1 -35.01 18.18 -15.38
C MET A 1 -34.60 17.87 -13.96
N THR A 2 -35.32 16.95 -13.30
CA THR A 2 -35.02 16.51 -11.93
C THR A 2 -34.13 15.28 -12.03
N ILE A 3 -32.86 15.41 -11.62
CA ILE A 3 -31.95 14.27 -11.52
C ILE A 3 -32.55 13.33 -10.45
N PRO A 4 -32.89 12.08 -10.77
CA PRO A 4 -33.56 11.19 -9.84
C PRO A 4 -32.65 10.89 -8.64
N VAL A 5 -33.18 11.01 -7.42
CA VAL A 5 -32.44 10.87 -6.15
C VAL A 5 -31.61 9.59 -6.10
N ARG A 6 -32.10 8.50 -6.72
CA ARG A 6 -31.41 7.21 -6.86
C ARG A 6 -30.06 7.29 -7.61
N PHE A 7 -29.95 8.17 -8.60
CA PHE A 7 -28.68 8.44 -9.30
C PHE A 7 -27.69 9.16 -8.40
N LEU A 8 -28.17 10.11 -7.60
CA LEU A 8 -27.33 10.86 -6.66
C LEU A 8 -26.82 9.96 -5.53
N THR A 9 -27.66 9.05 -5.01
CA THR A 9 -27.26 8.09 -3.98
C THR A 9 -26.22 7.09 -4.48
N ARG A 10 -26.37 6.59 -5.72
CA ARG A 10 -25.39 5.68 -6.35
C ARG A 10 -24.02 6.35 -6.57
N ILE A 11 -24.01 7.61 -7.04
CA ILE A 11 -22.77 8.39 -7.21
C ILE A 11 -22.06 8.61 -5.86
N VAL A 12 -22.82 8.94 -4.81
CA VAL A 12 -22.26 9.16 -3.46
C VAL A 12 -21.71 7.87 -2.85
N VAL A 13 -22.37 6.72 -3.05
CA VAL A 13 -21.88 5.43 -2.54
C VAL A 13 -20.61 4.98 -3.29
N VAL A 14 -20.57 5.15 -4.62
CA VAL A 14 -19.37 4.86 -5.43
C VAL A 14 -18.20 5.77 -5.02
N ALA A 15 -18.46 7.06 -4.81
CA ALA A 15 -17.45 8.01 -4.33
C ALA A 15 -16.94 7.69 -2.91
N CYS A 16 -17.83 7.25 -2.00
CA CYS A 16 -17.44 6.85 -0.65
C CYS A 16 -16.65 5.54 -0.62
N LEU A 17 -17.02 4.53 -1.41
CA LEU A 17 -16.27 3.27 -1.52
C LEU A 17 -14.90 3.50 -2.18
N ALA A 18 -14.83 4.35 -3.20
CA ALA A 18 -13.56 4.77 -3.81
C ALA A 18 -12.68 5.55 -2.81
N CYS A 19 -13.25 6.43 -1.98
CA CYS A 19 -12.52 7.17 -0.94
C CYS A 19 -11.97 6.26 0.17
N VAL A 20 -12.69 5.22 0.58
CA VAL A 20 -12.18 4.23 1.55
C VAL A 20 -11.03 3.42 0.96
N CYS A 21 -11.06 3.13 -0.35
CA CYS A 21 -9.94 2.48 -1.06
C CYS A 21 -8.70 3.38 -1.15
N LEU A 22 -8.88 4.66 -1.48
CA LEU A 22 -7.77 5.62 -1.62
C LEU A 22 -7.01 5.86 -0.30
N LEU A 23 -7.70 5.86 0.85
CA LEU A 23 -7.04 6.06 2.15
C LEU A 23 -6.17 4.86 2.57
N ALA A 24 -6.47 3.65 2.10
CA ALA A 24 -5.62 2.48 2.33
C ALA A 24 -4.37 2.47 1.43
N GLN A 25 -4.45 3.08 0.24
CA GLN A 25 -3.37 3.10 -0.77
C GLN A 25 -2.20 4.05 -0.42
N ALA A 26 -2.39 5.03 0.47
CA ALA A 26 -1.33 5.97 0.85
C ALA A 26 -0.13 5.29 1.54
N THR A 27 -0.29 4.07 2.06
CA THR A 27 0.80 3.28 2.64
C THR A 27 1.57 2.43 1.62
N LEU A 28 1.09 2.35 0.36
CA LEU A 28 1.71 1.51 -0.67
C LEU A 28 2.97 2.12 -1.30
N SER A 29 3.12 3.45 -1.27
CA SER A 29 4.21 4.21 -1.92
C SER A 29 5.62 3.89 -1.40
N ALA A 30 5.74 3.18 -0.26
CA ALA A 30 7.01 2.69 0.26
C ALA A 30 7.63 1.51 -0.54
N GLN A 31 7.00 1.02 -1.61
CA GLN A 31 7.54 -0.10 -2.42
C GLN A 31 8.46 0.30 -3.58
N GLY A 32 8.55 1.60 -3.92
CA GLY A 32 9.48 2.07 -4.96
C GLY A 32 10.88 2.41 -4.46
N PHE A 33 11.02 2.68 -3.16
CA PHE A 33 12.25 3.23 -2.58
C PHE A 33 12.82 2.27 -1.52
N LYS A 34 13.98 1.69 -1.82
CA LYS A 34 14.76 0.86 -0.90
C LYS A 34 15.50 1.73 0.10
N TRP A 35 14.79 2.24 1.10
CA TRP A 35 15.37 3.14 2.11
C TRP A 35 16.59 2.54 2.82
N TRP A 36 16.69 1.22 2.97
CA TRP A 36 17.83 0.56 3.62
C TRP A 36 19.12 0.60 2.78
N MET A 37 19.04 1.03 1.52
CA MET A 37 20.19 1.24 0.64
C MET A 37 20.50 2.73 0.46
N ASP A 38 19.71 3.63 1.05
CA ASP A 38 19.91 5.07 0.93
C ASP A 38 20.98 5.54 1.93
N GLU A 39 21.95 6.34 1.46
CA GLU A 39 23.08 6.79 2.26
C GLU A 39 22.66 7.59 3.50
N GLU A 40 21.58 8.39 3.41
CA GLU A 40 21.05 9.13 4.56
C GLU A 40 20.55 8.14 5.61
N PHE A 41 19.75 7.15 5.22
CA PHE A 41 19.23 6.15 6.17
C PHE A 41 20.34 5.28 6.78
N ILE A 42 21.31 4.83 5.98
CA ILE A 42 22.44 4.05 6.48
C ILE A 42 23.21 4.85 7.53
N ARG A 43 23.51 6.12 7.25
CA ARG A 43 24.25 6.99 8.17
C ARG A 43 23.46 7.34 9.42
N GLU A 44 22.24 7.84 9.27
CA GLU A 44 21.44 8.36 10.39
C GLU A 44 20.95 7.25 11.33
N LEU A 45 20.78 6.02 10.82
CA LEU A 45 20.39 4.86 11.63
C LEU A 45 21.60 4.02 12.05
N GLY A 46 22.81 4.31 11.55
CA GLY A 46 23.99 3.49 11.79
C GLY A 46 23.78 2.03 11.38
N LEU A 47 23.19 1.79 10.21
CA LEU A 47 22.95 0.43 9.72
C LEU A 47 24.28 -0.26 9.44
N THR A 48 24.46 -1.47 9.95
CA THR A 48 25.61 -2.31 9.58
C THR A 48 25.38 -2.94 8.22
N GLN A 49 26.47 -3.37 7.56
CA GLN A 49 26.37 -4.11 6.30
C GLN A 49 25.51 -5.38 6.45
N GLU A 50 25.68 -6.10 7.56
CA GLU A 50 24.88 -7.29 7.87
C GLU A 50 23.38 -6.95 7.98
N GLN A 51 23.03 -5.81 8.59
CA GLN A 51 21.64 -5.36 8.66
C GLN A 51 21.08 -5.00 7.28
N THR A 52 21.85 -4.28 6.46
CA THR A 52 21.40 -3.93 5.09
C THR A 52 21.21 -5.16 4.23
N ASP A 53 22.09 -6.16 4.35
CA ASP A 53 22.01 -7.42 3.62
C ASP A 53 20.78 -8.23 4.08
N SER A 54 20.55 -8.30 5.40
CA SER A 54 19.38 -8.97 5.98
C SER A 54 18.06 -8.31 5.56
N LEU A 55 18.02 -6.96 5.49
CA LEU A 55 16.86 -6.22 5.02
C LEU A 55 16.57 -6.49 3.54
N GLU A 56 17.62 -6.55 2.72
CA GLU A 56 17.51 -6.89 1.31
C GLU A 56 17.03 -8.33 1.11
N GLU A 57 17.53 -9.30 1.87
CA GLU A 57 17.09 -10.69 1.81
C GLU A 57 15.59 -10.83 2.14
N VAL A 58 15.13 -10.19 3.22
CA VAL A 58 13.70 -10.20 3.61
C VAL A 58 12.83 -9.61 2.50
N PHE A 59 13.28 -8.51 1.87
CA PHE A 59 12.56 -7.88 0.77
C PHE A 59 12.49 -8.80 -0.46
N GLN A 60 13.63 -9.37 -0.88
CA GLN A 60 13.70 -10.25 -2.04
C GLN A 60 12.88 -11.53 -1.86
N ALA A 61 12.82 -12.07 -0.64
CA ALA A 61 11.98 -13.23 -0.33
C ALA A 61 10.47 -12.95 -0.52
N ALA A 62 10.01 -11.73 -0.25
CA ALA A 62 8.60 -11.36 -0.39
C ALA A 62 8.22 -10.87 -1.80
N LEU A 63 9.21 -10.35 -2.55
CA LEU A 63 8.99 -9.64 -3.81
C LEU A 63 8.24 -10.45 -4.89
N PRO A 64 8.50 -11.75 -5.12
CA PRO A 64 7.74 -12.54 -6.09
C PRO A 64 6.25 -12.62 -5.76
N SER A 65 5.92 -12.90 -4.50
CA SER A 65 4.53 -12.98 -4.03
C SER A 65 3.83 -11.63 -4.11
N LEU A 66 4.51 -10.54 -3.72
CA LEU A 66 3.96 -9.19 -3.83
C LEU A 66 3.64 -8.81 -5.28
N ARG A 67 4.51 -9.16 -6.24
CA ARG A 67 4.27 -8.93 -7.67
C ARG A 67 3.08 -9.73 -8.19
N LEU A 68 2.98 -11.00 -7.81
CA LEU A 68 1.88 -11.86 -8.21
C LEU A 68 0.54 -11.35 -7.64
N GLN A 69 0.52 -11.03 -6.35
CA GLN A 69 -0.67 -10.54 -5.65
C GLN A 69 -1.10 -9.16 -6.15
N MET A 70 -0.15 -8.28 -6.51
CA MET A 70 -0.46 -7.00 -7.15
C MET A 70 -1.19 -7.20 -8.47
N ARG A 71 -0.67 -8.06 -9.37
CA ARG A 71 -1.36 -8.35 -10.64
C ARG A 71 -2.75 -8.94 -10.44
N ALA A 72 -2.92 -9.77 -9.40
CA ALA A 72 -4.22 -10.33 -9.06
C ALA A 72 -5.19 -9.26 -8.57
N LEU A 73 -4.72 -8.30 -7.78
CA LEU A 73 -5.48 -7.13 -7.35
C LEU A 73 -5.87 -6.26 -8.55
N ASP A 74 -4.91 -5.90 -9.41
CA ASP A 74 -5.15 -5.10 -10.62
C ASP A 74 -6.25 -5.75 -11.49
N HIS A 75 -6.17 -7.07 -11.69
CA HIS A 75 -7.18 -7.80 -12.46
C HIS A 75 -8.56 -7.81 -11.79
N ALA A 76 -8.61 -7.94 -10.46
CA ALA A 76 -9.87 -7.91 -9.72
C ALA A 76 -10.50 -6.51 -9.76
N GLU A 77 -9.70 -5.45 -9.64
CA GLU A 77 -10.14 -4.05 -9.75
C GLU A 77 -10.68 -3.76 -11.14
N ASP A 78 -9.95 -4.11 -12.20
CA ASP A 78 -10.39 -3.98 -13.60
C ASP A 78 -11.75 -4.67 -13.85
N ARG A 79 -11.95 -5.86 -13.27
CA ARG A 79 -13.20 -6.62 -13.45
C ARG A 79 -14.33 -6.02 -12.61
N PHE A 80 -14.05 -5.54 -11.41
CA PHE A 80 -15.02 -4.86 -10.56
C PHE A 80 -15.53 -3.58 -11.23
N GLU A 81 -14.64 -2.75 -11.79
CA GLU A 81 -15.01 -1.53 -12.51
C GLU A 81 -15.97 -1.81 -13.68
N ARG A 82 -15.71 -2.85 -14.47
CA ARG A 82 -16.60 -3.28 -15.57
C ARG A 82 -17.97 -3.73 -15.07
N LEU A 83 -18.03 -4.51 -13.98
CA LEU A 83 -19.31 -4.96 -13.42
C LEU A 83 -20.14 -3.81 -12.87
N VAL A 84 -19.52 -2.84 -12.20
CA VAL A 84 -20.23 -1.66 -11.69
C VAL A 84 -20.83 -0.83 -12.82
N ALA A 85 -20.21 -0.82 -14.00
CA ALA A 85 -20.74 -0.12 -15.18
C ALA A 85 -21.91 -0.86 -15.83
N ASP A 86 -21.83 -2.18 -15.97
CA ASP A 86 -22.65 -2.94 -16.93
C ASP A 86 -23.52 -4.05 -16.32
N ALA A 87 -23.37 -4.40 -15.03
CA ALA A 87 -24.00 -5.57 -14.41
C ALA A 87 -25.07 -5.23 -13.33
N ASP A 88 -25.78 -6.25 -12.87
CA ASP A 88 -26.72 -6.15 -11.75
C ASP A 88 -26.02 -6.18 -10.39
N ASP A 89 -26.76 -5.80 -9.35
CA ASP A 89 -26.22 -5.66 -7.98
C ASP A 89 -25.71 -7.02 -7.44
N GLU A 90 -26.27 -8.16 -7.87
CA GLU A 90 -25.84 -9.50 -7.45
C GLU A 90 -24.43 -9.83 -7.98
N ALA A 91 -24.20 -9.64 -9.28
CA ALA A 91 -22.89 -9.86 -9.89
C ALA A 91 -21.80 -8.95 -9.30
N VAL A 92 -22.16 -7.70 -8.95
CA VAL A 92 -21.25 -6.77 -8.26
C VAL A 92 -20.89 -7.31 -6.88
N MET A 93 -21.88 -7.74 -6.08
CA MET A 93 -21.66 -8.22 -4.71
C MET A 93 -20.83 -9.50 -4.67
N ASP A 94 -21.02 -10.42 -5.60
CA ASP A 94 -20.20 -11.63 -5.70
C ASP A 94 -18.72 -11.30 -5.95
N HIS A 95 -18.46 -10.25 -6.74
CA HIS A 95 -17.10 -9.87 -7.07
C HIS A 95 -16.42 -9.03 -5.97
N VAL A 96 -17.18 -8.36 -5.11
CA VAL A 96 -16.62 -7.69 -3.91
C VAL A 96 -15.77 -8.67 -3.08
N ALA A 97 -16.24 -9.92 -2.88
CA ALA A 97 -15.49 -10.91 -2.12
C ALA A 97 -14.12 -11.26 -2.74
N VAL A 98 -14.05 -11.33 -4.08
CA VAL A 98 -12.80 -11.60 -4.81
C VAL A 98 -11.85 -10.42 -4.71
N LEU A 99 -12.36 -9.20 -4.90
CA LEU A 99 -11.58 -7.97 -4.76
C LEU A 99 -10.99 -7.84 -3.36
N GLU A 100 -11.80 -8.01 -2.33
CA GLU A 100 -11.36 -7.90 -0.94
C GLU A 100 -10.38 -9.01 -0.55
N SER A 101 -10.55 -10.22 -1.10
CA SER A 101 -9.57 -11.30 -0.90
C SER A 101 -8.20 -10.96 -1.51
N ALA A 102 -8.16 -10.42 -2.74
CA ALA A 102 -6.92 -10.00 -3.37
C ALA A 102 -6.20 -8.89 -2.58
N ARG A 103 -6.97 -7.91 -2.06
CA ARG A 103 -6.45 -6.85 -1.17
C ARG A 103 -5.86 -7.43 0.12
N ALA A 104 -6.59 -8.34 0.76
CA ALA A 104 -6.16 -8.96 2.00
C ALA A 104 -4.85 -9.74 1.84
N GLU A 105 -4.72 -10.54 0.77
CA GLU A 105 -3.53 -11.35 0.52
C GLU A 105 -2.28 -10.48 0.24
N LEU A 106 -2.41 -9.42 -0.57
CA LEU A 106 -1.33 -8.47 -0.80
C LEU A 106 -0.90 -7.78 0.51
N ASN A 107 -1.87 -7.29 1.28
CA ASN A 107 -1.62 -6.59 2.54
C ASN A 107 -0.97 -7.50 3.59
N LYS A 108 -1.37 -8.78 3.66
CA LYS A 108 -0.80 -9.76 4.58
C LYS A 108 0.67 -10.00 4.26
N THR A 109 1.01 -10.29 3.00
CA THR A 109 2.41 -10.47 2.59
C THR A 109 3.25 -9.24 2.89
N ARG A 110 2.74 -8.05 2.52
CA ARG A 110 3.41 -6.77 2.78
C ARG A 110 3.66 -6.55 4.28
N THR A 111 2.64 -6.78 5.11
CA THR A 111 2.72 -6.60 6.56
C THR A 111 3.74 -7.54 7.19
N ILE A 112 3.76 -8.81 6.77
CA ILE A 112 4.72 -9.79 7.27
C ILE A 112 6.15 -9.40 6.87
N MET A 113 6.37 -8.96 5.63
CA MET A 113 7.67 -8.46 5.16
C MET A 113 8.13 -7.29 6.02
N LEU A 114 7.30 -6.26 6.20
CA LEU A 114 7.64 -5.07 7.00
C LEU A 114 7.90 -5.42 8.47
N LEU A 115 7.13 -6.34 9.04
CA LEU A 115 7.36 -6.83 10.40
C LEU A 115 8.72 -7.53 10.53
N ARG A 116 9.10 -8.35 9.55
CA ARG A 116 10.41 -9.02 9.51
C ARG A 116 11.54 -8.01 9.35
N MET A 117 11.42 -7.05 8.44
CA MET A 117 12.39 -5.97 8.28
C MET A 117 12.57 -5.17 9.59
N ARG A 118 11.46 -4.83 10.27
CA ARG A 118 11.50 -4.16 11.58
C ARG A 118 12.25 -4.95 12.65
N LYS A 119 12.28 -6.29 12.57
CA LYS A 119 13.02 -7.14 13.52
C LYS A 119 14.53 -7.18 13.29
N VAL A 120 15.02 -6.76 12.12
CA VAL A 120 16.46 -6.61 11.85
C VAL A 120 17.04 -5.39 12.58
N LEU A 121 16.20 -4.38 12.82
CA LEU A 121 16.60 -3.15 13.49
C LEU A 121 16.61 -3.30 15.02
N THR A 122 17.54 -2.59 15.67
CA THR A 122 17.54 -2.47 17.14
C THR A 122 16.34 -1.66 17.63
N ALA A 123 16.08 -1.67 18.94
CA ALA A 123 15.04 -0.81 19.53
C ALA A 123 15.32 0.69 19.29
N GLU A 124 16.57 1.10 19.42
CA GLU A 124 17.01 2.48 19.20
C GLU A 124 16.85 2.90 17.74
N GLN A 125 17.32 2.07 16.79
CA GLN A 125 17.16 2.33 15.35
C GLN A 125 15.69 2.50 14.94
N ARG A 126 14.77 1.73 15.54
CA ARG A 126 13.32 1.87 15.29
C ARG A 126 12.74 3.19 15.77
N LEU A 127 13.25 3.74 16.88
CA LEU A 127 12.86 5.07 17.36
C LEU A 127 13.39 6.13 16.40
N SER A 128 14.67 6.06 16.04
CA SER A 128 15.32 7.00 15.11
C SER A 128 14.67 7.00 13.72
N MET A 129 14.27 5.83 13.22
CA MET A 129 13.53 5.67 11.96
C MET A 129 12.27 6.52 11.92
N THR A 130 11.49 6.53 13.01
CA THR A 130 10.23 7.28 13.07
C THR A 130 10.47 8.79 12.98
N ALA A 131 11.53 9.28 13.64
CA ALA A 131 11.93 10.68 13.57
C ALA A 131 12.45 11.08 12.18
N LEU A 132 13.25 10.21 11.55
CA LEU A 132 13.80 10.44 10.21
C LEU A 132 12.70 10.51 9.14
N GLN A 133 11.72 9.60 9.22
CA GLN A 133 10.56 9.60 8.33
C GLN A 133 9.77 10.92 8.43
N GLN A 134 9.45 11.36 9.66
CA GLN A 134 8.74 12.62 9.90
C GLN A 134 9.51 13.84 9.38
N LYS A 135 10.84 13.85 9.53
CA LYS A 135 11.69 14.92 8.99
C LYS A 135 11.58 14.99 7.46
N ARG A 136 11.71 13.85 6.76
CA ARG A 136 11.60 13.78 5.30
C ARG A 136 10.21 14.15 4.79
N ASP A 137 9.15 13.74 5.49
CA ASP A 137 7.78 14.10 5.11
C ASP A 137 7.57 15.62 5.20
N ARG A 138 8.07 16.25 6.27
CA ARG A 138 8.06 17.72 6.41
C ARG A 138 8.86 18.41 5.31
N GLU A 139 10.01 17.86 4.92
CA GLU A 139 10.83 18.41 3.85
C GLU A 139 10.18 18.26 2.47
N ARG A 140 9.49 17.14 2.17
CA ARG A 140 8.72 16.95 0.94
C ARG A 140 7.61 17.99 0.81
N VAL A 141 6.84 18.18 1.88
CA VAL A 141 5.78 19.21 1.95
C VAL A 141 6.35 20.61 1.70
N ARG A 142 7.47 20.95 2.33
CA ARG A 142 8.14 22.26 2.14
C ARG A 142 8.64 22.47 0.71
N ARG A 143 9.07 21.41 0.02
CA ARG A 143 9.58 21.46 -1.35
C ARG A 143 8.47 21.41 -2.41
N GLY A 144 7.20 21.36 -2.01
CA GLY A 144 6.06 21.33 -2.94
C GLY A 144 6.01 20.07 -3.81
N ARG A 145 6.70 18.99 -3.42
CA ARG A 145 6.69 17.71 -4.13
C ARG A 145 5.78 16.74 -3.37
N PRO A 146 4.61 16.36 -3.92
CA PRO A 146 3.78 15.30 -3.34
C PRO A 146 4.53 13.96 -3.30
#